data_AF-A0A7E4VZT9-F1
#
_entry.id   AF-A0A7E4VZT9-F1
#
_cell.length_a   1.000
_cell.length_b   1.000
_cell.length_c   1.000
_cell.angle_alpha   90.00
_cell.angle_beta   90.00
_cell.angle_gamma   90.00
#
_symmetry.space_group_name_H-M   'P 1'
#
loop_
_entity.id
_entity.type
_entity.pdbx_description
1 polymer ?
#
loop_
_entity_poly.entity_id
_entity_poly.type
_entity_poly.pdbx_seq_one_letter_code
_entity_poly.pdbx_strand_id
1 'polypeptide(L)'
;MKAFCVLVLGCSAFISAVYGQSSTIAATTNGIRFSETSSSSSSEETTPSGTCVDNTADCITLNGLCTDAVYFDLMTQECARTCGRCDSSPTSGTCADIATNCADYASQCLTTTSVANACQATCKTCPGACQDASDNCVAWNLNGFCKSTFYTEAFKKTTCGVTCGLC
;
A
#
# COMPACT_ATOMS: atom_id res chain seq x y z
N MET A 1 -9.94 -39.77 -4.81
CA MET A 1 -9.65 -41.22 -4.74
C MET A 1 -9.14 -41.63 -6.12
N LYS A 2 -7.93 -42.08 -6.40
CA LYS A 2 -6.78 -42.59 -5.64
C LYS A 2 -5.54 -42.23 -6.46
N ALA A 3 -4.51 -41.69 -5.80
CA ALA A 3 -3.18 -41.59 -6.36
C ALA A 3 -2.58 -43.01 -6.40
N PHE A 4 -2.11 -43.46 -7.56
CA PHE A 4 -1.32 -44.67 -7.69
C PHE A 4 0.16 -44.31 -7.71
N CYS A 5 0.80 -44.68 -6.60
CA CYS A 5 2.21 -44.74 -6.36
C CYS A 5 2.82 -45.94 -7.09
N VAL A 6 3.88 -45.72 -7.87
CA VAL A 6 4.84 -46.74 -8.32
C VAL A 6 6.22 -46.12 -8.05
N LEU A 7 6.82 -46.29 -6.87
CA LEU A 7 7.69 -47.40 -6.46
C LEU A 7 8.76 -47.78 -7.50
N VAL A 8 9.89 -47.06 -7.48
CA VAL A 8 11.20 -47.66 -7.73
C VAL A 8 11.97 -47.63 -6.41
N LEU A 9 12.34 -48.84 -5.98
CA LEU A 9 13.12 -49.19 -4.79
C LEU A 9 14.51 -48.53 -4.82
N GLY A 10 14.96 -47.88 -3.74
CA GLY A 10 15.84 -48.46 -2.69
C GLY A 10 17.32 -48.14 -2.98
N CYS A 11 18.26 -47.91 -2.05
CA CYS A 11 18.31 -47.96 -0.59
C CYS A 11 19.65 -47.31 -0.13
N SER A 12 19.63 -46.61 1.01
CA SER A 12 20.67 -46.48 2.07
C SER A 12 22.12 -45.98 1.82
N ALA A 13 22.47 -44.84 2.45
CA ALA A 13 23.49 -44.67 3.51
C ALA A 13 23.84 -43.17 3.69
N PHE A 14 23.33 -42.46 4.70
CA PHE A 14 23.92 -42.29 6.06
C PHE A 14 25.37 -41.75 6.07
N ILE A 15 25.52 -40.42 6.27
CA ILE A 15 26.66 -39.86 7.02
C ILE A 15 26.13 -38.91 8.11
N SER A 16 26.23 -39.44 9.32
CA SER A 16 26.48 -38.85 10.64
C SER A 16 26.20 -37.37 10.92
N ALA A 17 25.36 -37.20 11.94
CA ALA A 17 25.34 -36.07 12.85
C ALA A 17 26.71 -35.80 13.49
N VAL A 18 27.01 -34.51 13.74
CA VAL A 18 27.81 -34.10 14.89
C VAL A 18 27.05 -33.04 15.69
N TYR A 19 26.95 -33.36 16.96
CA TYR A 19 26.42 -32.60 18.08
C TYR A 19 27.16 -31.27 18.30
N GLY A 20 26.45 -30.30 18.87
CA GLY A 20 27.03 -29.10 19.49
C GLY A 20 25.98 -28.20 20.13
N GLN A 21 25.35 -28.65 21.23
CA GLN A 21 24.54 -27.80 22.11
C GLN A 21 25.42 -27.06 23.12
N SER A 22 24.93 -25.88 23.52
CA SER A 22 24.92 -25.34 24.89
C SER A 22 25.98 -24.29 25.26
N SER A 23 25.49 -23.11 25.67
CA SER A 23 25.84 -22.55 26.98
C SER A 23 24.70 -21.68 27.50
N THR A 24 23.92 -22.30 28.38
CA THR A 24 23.03 -21.69 29.37
C THR A 24 23.77 -20.69 30.25
N ILE A 25 23.19 -19.52 30.50
CA ILE A 25 23.49 -18.73 31.71
C ILE A 25 22.24 -18.73 32.57
N ALA A 26 22.24 -19.60 33.58
CA ALA A 26 21.34 -19.52 34.71
C ALA A 26 22.08 -18.77 35.83
N ALA A 27 21.59 -17.59 36.20
CA ALA A 27 21.95 -16.90 37.43
C ALA A 27 20.67 -16.62 38.24
N THR A 28 20.29 -17.62 39.02
CA THR A 28 19.66 -17.54 40.36
C THR A 28 20.49 -16.54 41.20
N THR A 29 20.01 -15.60 42.02
CA THR A 29 18.75 -15.40 42.73
C THR A 29 18.76 -14.00 43.36
N ASN A 30 17.58 -13.38 43.47
CA ASN A 30 17.00 -12.67 44.62
C ASN A 30 16.28 -11.38 44.22
N GLY A 31 15.02 -11.32 44.68
CA GLY A 31 13.97 -10.54 44.07
C GLY A 31 13.98 -9.05 44.36
N ILE A 32 13.27 -8.34 43.48
CA ILE A 32 12.40 -7.24 43.85
C ILE A 32 11.10 -7.46 43.06
N ARG A 33 9.99 -7.68 43.77
CA ARG A 33 8.65 -7.54 43.18
C ARG A 33 8.37 -6.05 43.07
N PHE A 34 8.09 -5.59 41.86
CA PHE A 34 7.29 -4.38 41.66
C PHE A 34 6.02 -4.82 40.92
N SER A 35 4.92 -4.85 41.64
CA SER A 35 3.57 -4.88 41.08
C SER A 35 3.09 -3.43 40.97
N GLU A 36 2.10 -3.24 40.09
CA GLU A 36 1.37 -2.01 39.74
C GLU A 36 1.92 -1.35 38.47
N THR A 37 1.12 -1.01 37.46
CA THR A 37 -0.33 -1.12 37.27
C THR A 37 -0.58 -0.89 35.78
N SER A 38 -1.49 -1.68 35.21
CA SER A 38 -2.35 -1.39 34.06
C SER A 38 -1.91 -0.33 33.05
N SER A 39 -1.77 -0.71 31.78
CA SER A 39 -2.70 -0.26 30.72
C SER A 39 -2.41 -0.93 29.38
N SER A 40 -3.48 -1.47 28.82
CA SER A 40 -3.68 -1.78 27.41
C SER A 40 -3.28 -0.62 26.50
N SER A 41 -2.73 -0.89 25.32
CA SER A 41 -3.21 -0.35 24.03
C SER A 41 -2.26 -0.73 22.90
N SER A 42 -2.85 -1.41 21.91
CA SER A 42 -2.75 -1.09 20.49
C SER A 42 -1.49 -0.36 20.03
N SER A 43 -0.58 -1.07 19.39
CA SER A 43 0.17 -0.48 18.29
C SER A 43 -0.72 -0.54 17.06
N GLU A 44 -1.65 0.41 16.98
CA GLU A 44 -2.11 0.83 15.67
C GLU A 44 -0.87 1.27 14.91
N GLU A 45 -0.59 0.57 13.81
CA GLU A 45 0.10 1.15 12.67
C GLU A 45 -0.81 2.27 12.14
N THR A 46 -0.76 3.42 12.83
CA THR A 46 -1.32 4.66 12.32
C THR A 46 -0.38 5.12 11.24
N THR A 47 -0.70 4.75 10.01
CA THR A 47 -0.30 5.47 8.80
C THR A 47 -0.43 6.97 9.07
N PRO A 48 0.67 7.75 9.12
CA PRO A 48 0.56 9.19 9.13
C PRO A 48 0.21 9.62 7.71
N SER A 49 -1.09 9.70 7.46
CA SER A 49 -1.61 10.37 6.28
C SER A 49 -1.44 11.88 6.49
N GLY A 50 -0.51 12.48 5.75
CA GLY A 50 -0.82 13.72 5.04
C GLY A 50 -0.45 15.08 5.64
N THR A 51 0.61 15.22 6.43
CA THR A 51 1.20 16.55 6.66
C THR A 51 2.63 16.59 6.14
N CYS A 52 2.85 17.32 5.05
CA CYS A 52 4.21 17.60 4.60
C CYS A 52 4.90 18.47 5.65
N VAL A 53 5.81 17.87 6.41
CA VAL A 53 6.61 18.51 7.45
C VAL A 53 8.07 18.10 7.34
N ASP A 54 8.96 18.94 7.85
CA ASP A 54 10.35 18.54 8.08
C ASP A 54 10.39 17.77 9.40
N ASN A 55 10.91 16.54 9.35
CA ASN A 55 11.00 15.63 10.51
C ASN A 55 12.29 15.87 11.32
N THR A 56 13.25 16.60 10.75
CA THR A 56 14.48 17.03 11.44
C THR A 56 14.64 18.54 11.42
N ALA A 57 15.23 19.09 12.48
CA ALA A 57 15.56 20.51 12.59
C ALA A 57 16.73 20.93 11.68
N ASP A 58 17.53 19.97 11.21
CA ASP A 58 18.74 20.23 10.42
C ASP A 58 18.47 20.46 8.94
N CYS A 59 17.21 20.37 8.49
CA CYS A 59 16.85 20.48 7.08
C CYS A 59 17.35 21.76 6.40
N ILE A 60 17.37 22.89 7.12
CA ILE A 60 17.90 24.16 6.61
C ILE A 60 19.39 24.04 6.22
N THR A 61 20.16 23.30 7.01
CA THR A 61 21.60 23.07 6.74
C THR A 61 21.82 22.03 5.65
N LEU A 62 20.90 21.08 5.52
CA LEU A 62 20.93 20.00 4.52
C LEU A 62 20.30 20.40 3.18
N ASN A 63 19.82 21.63 3.02
CA ASN A 63 19.14 22.09 1.80
C ASN A 63 19.98 21.87 0.52
N GLY A 64 21.31 21.94 0.61
CA GLY A 64 22.20 21.64 -0.51
C GLY A 64 22.12 20.19 -1.03
N LEU A 65 21.62 19.26 -0.22
CA LEU A 65 21.41 17.86 -0.57
C LEU A 65 20.07 17.61 -1.27
N CYS A 66 19.18 18.60 -1.33
CA CYS A 66 17.88 18.48 -1.99
C CYS A 66 17.98 18.24 -3.51
N THR A 67 19.15 18.41 -4.13
CA THR A 67 19.36 18.12 -5.56
C THR A 67 20.32 16.95 -5.79
N ASP A 68 20.87 16.38 -4.71
CA ASP A 68 21.79 15.25 -4.78
C ASP A 68 20.99 13.96 -4.99
N ALA A 69 21.35 13.19 -6.02
CA ALA A 69 20.65 11.96 -6.38
C ALA A 69 20.77 10.87 -5.30
N VAL A 70 21.85 10.84 -4.52
CA VAL A 70 22.09 9.87 -3.46
C VAL A 70 21.22 10.16 -2.24
N TYR A 71 21.04 11.44 -1.93
CA TYR A 71 20.25 11.89 -0.78
C TYR A 71 18.80 12.24 -1.13
N PHE A 72 18.42 12.09 -2.40
CA PHE A 72 17.11 12.47 -2.89
C PHE A 72 15.99 11.84 -2.08
N ASP A 73 16.01 10.53 -1.83
CA ASP A 73 14.94 9.85 -1.09
C ASP A 73 14.89 10.26 0.38
N LEU A 74 16.06 10.33 1.02
CA LEU A 74 16.20 10.77 2.41
C LEU A 74 15.66 12.19 2.61
N MET A 75 15.98 13.10 1.70
CA MET A 75 15.51 14.48 1.76
C MET A 75 14.02 14.62 1.46
N THR A 76 13.43 13.71 0.66
CA THR A 76 11.96 13.63 0.51
C THR A 76 11.28 13.23 1.80
N GLN A 77 11.88 12.31 2.57
CA GLN A 77 11.27 11.77 3.77
C GLN A 77 11.46 12.69 4.99
N GLU A 78 12.68 13.20 5.18
CA GLU A 78 13.05 13.92 6.40
C GLU A 78 12.90 15.44 6.27
N CYS A 79 12.98 15.96 5.05
CA CYS A 79 13.06 17.40 4.77
C CYS A 79 12.14 17.85 3.63
N ALA A 80 10.95 17.24 3.56
CA ALA A 80 9.98 17.44 2.49
C ALA A 80 9.60 18.92 2.30
N ARG A 81 9.45 19.71 3.38
CA ARG A 81 9.11 21.14 3.28
C ARG A 81 10.31 21.95 2.83
N THR A 82 11.46 21.74 3.45
CA THR A 82 12.68 22.50 3.12
C THR A 82 13.10 22.27 1.67
N CYS A 83 12.95 21.05 1.15
CA CYS A 83 13.23 20.74 -0.26
C CYS A 83 12.10 21.10 -1.23
N GLY A 84 10.98 21.67 -0.76
CA GLY A 84 9.85 22.04 -1.62
C GLY A 84 9.11 20.84 -2.23
N ARG A 85 9.13 19.68 -1.55
CA ARG A 85 8.59 18.40 -2.04
C ARG A 85 7.22 18.05 -1.47
N CYS A 86 6.57 19.01 -0.83
CA CYS A 86 5.22 18.84 -0.26
C CYS A 86 4.15 18.52 -1.30
N ASP A 87 4.40 18.82 -2.56
CA ASP A 87 3.51 18.51 -3.67
C ASP A 87 3.77 17.09 -4.22
N SER A 88 4.80 16.41 -3.72
CA SER A 88 5.25 15.07 -4.11
C SER A 88 5.15 14.10 -2.94
N SER A 89 4.05 14.14 -2.19
CA SER A 89 3.71 12.98 -1.38
C SER A 89 3.48 11.81 -2.34
N PRO A 90 4.12 10.64 -2.16
CA PRO A 90 3.58 9.40 -2.70
C PRO A 90 2.34 9.05 -1.87
N THR A 91 1.35 9.93 -1.88
CA THR A 91 -0.01 9.59 -1.51
C THR A 91 -0.41 8.59 -2.58
N SER A 92 -0.44 7.32 -2.20
CA SER A 92 -1.12 6.26 -2.90
C SER A 92 -2.31 6.81 -3.73
N GLY A 93 -2.13 6.93 -5.06
CA GLY A 93 -3.23 7.20 -5.99
C GLY A 93 -3.76 8.63 -6.14
N THR A 94 -2.99 9.71 -5.97
CA THR A 94 -3.44 11.03 -6.48
C THR A 94 -3.31 11.07 -7.99
N CYS A 95 -4.37 10.65 -8.65
CA CYS A 95 -4.56 10.85 -10.06
C CYS A 95 -4.66 12.35 -10.40
N ALA A 96 -3.84 12.77 -11.36
CA ALA A 96 -3.82 14.11 -11.90
C ALA A 96 -3.96 14.05 -13.43
N ASP A 97 -4.35 15.16 -14.03
CA ASP A 97 -4.32 15.31 -15.48
C ASP A 97 -2.87 15.44 -15.97
N ILE A 98 -2.50 14.65 -16.98
CA ILE A 98 -1.21 14.72 -17.69
C ILE A 98 -1.21 15.91 -18.65
N ALA A 99 -2.36 16.20 -19.28
CA ALA A 99 -2.53 17.35 -20.16
C ALA A 99 -3.04 18.57 -19.38
N THR A 100 -2.61 19.76 -19.79
CA THR A 100 -2.94 21.03 -19.11
C THR A 100 -4.26 21.65 -19.54
N ASN A 101 -4.85 21.18 -20.64
CA ASN A 101 -6.08 21.73 -21.24
C ASN A 101 -7.30 20.79 -21.07
N CYS A 102 -7.28 19.93 -20.05
CA CYS A 102 -8.33 18.94 -19.85
C CYS A 102 -9.72 19.54 -19.60
N ALA A 103 -9.80 20.74 -19.04
CA ALA A 103 -11.05 21.48 -18.88
C ALA A 103 -11.79 21.72 -20.21
N ASP A 104 -11.05 21.96 -21.30
CA ASP A 104 -11.63 22.26 -22.62
C ASP A 104 -12.17 20.99 -23.31
N TYR A 105 -11.61 19.82 -22.97
CA TYR A 105 -11.89 18.55 -23.62
C TYR A 105 -12.69 17.57 -22.74
N ALA A 106 -13.25 18.02 -21.62
CA ALA A 106 -14.00 17.17 -20.68
C ALA A 106 -15.18 16.42 -21.33
N SER A 107 -15.79 16.97 -22.37
CA SER A 107 -16.86 16.31 -23.13
C SER A 107 -16.38 15.09 -23.93
N GLN A 108 -15.08 14.95 -24.16
CA GLN A 108 -14.47 13.88 -24.95
C GLN A 108 -13.94 12.73 -24.09
N CYS A 109 -14.11 12.79 -22.77
CA CYS A 109 -13.67 11.76 -21.83
C CYS A 109 -14.21 10.35 -22.14
N LEU A 110 -15.40 10.24 -22.75
CA LEU A 110 -16.04 8.96 -23.08
C LEU A 110 -15.80 8.51 -24.53
N THR A 111 -15.53 9.46 -25.43
CA THR A 111 -15.44 9.19 -26.87
C THR A 111 -14.00 9.05 -27.33
N THR A 112 -13.06 9.63 -26.59
CA THR A 112 -11.66 9.72 -27.00
C THR A 112 -10.77 9.16 -25.91
N THR A 113 -10.27 7.95 -26.10
CA THR A 113 -9.41 7.24 -25.14
C THR A 113 -8.13 8.02 -24.82
N SER A 114 -7.58 8.78 -25.76
CA SER A 114 -6.41 9.64 -25.51
C SER A 114 -6.73 10.80 -24.56
N VAL A 115 -7.92 11.39 -24.64
CA VAL A 115 -8.38 12.38 -23.66
C VAL A 115 -8.60 11.72 -22.31
N ALA A 116 -9.27 10.56 -22.27
CA ALA A 116 -9.44 9.78 -21.05
C ALA A 116 -8.10 9.44 -20.36
N ASN A 117 -7.07 9.12 -21.12
CA ASN A 117 -5.77 8.73 -20.57
C ASN A 117 -4.90 9.94 -20.19
N ALA A 118 -5.02 11.05 -20.90
CA ALA A 118 -4.26 12.27 -20.63
C ALA A 118 -4.95 13.17 -19.58
N CYS A 119 -6.27 13.06 -19.42
CA CYS A 119 -7.09 13.87 -18.53
C CYS A 119 -7.71 13.00 -17.45
N GLN A 120 -6.88 12.26 -16.73
CA GLN A 120 -7.34 11.20 -15.84
C GLN A 120 -8.20 11.73 -14.69
N ALA A 121 -7.84 12.86 -14.10
CA ALA A 121 -8.58 13.46 -13.00
C ALA A 121 -9.87 14.12 -13.49
N THR A 122 -9.80 14.87 -14.59
CA THR A 122 -10.96 15.50 -15.23
C THR A 122 -11.96 14.45 -15.74
N CYS A 123 -11.47 13.35 -16.31
CA CYS A 123 -12.28 12.26 -16.84
C CYS A 123 -12.60 11.16 -15.82
N LYS A 124 -12.07 11.25 -14.60
CA LYS A 124 -12.23 10.27 -13.51
C LYS A 124 -11.75 8.85 -13.86
N THR A 125 -10.82 8.73 -14.80
CA THR A 125 -10.28 7.48 -15.35
C THR A 125 -8.96 7.05 -14.72
N CYS A 126 -8.51 7.82 -13.75
CA CYS A 126 -7.47 7.53 -12.79
C CYS A 126 -7.23 6.03 -12.50
N PRO A 127 -6.04 5.50 -12.80
CA PRO A 127 -5.66 4.15 -12.41
C PRO A 127 -5.76 3.98 -10.89
N GLY A 128 -6.63 3.08 -10.43
CA GLY A 128 -6.84 2.83 -9.01
C GLY A 128 -7.71 3.85 -8.27
N ALA A 129 -8.28 4.86 -8.96
CA ALA A 129 -9.28 5.71 -8.31
C ALA A 129 -10.58 4.95 -8.10
N CYS A 130 -11.24 5.33 -7.01
CA CYS A 130 -12.55 4.85 -6.70
C CYS A 130 -13.60 5.51 -7.60
N GLN A 131 -14.16 4.77 -8.54
CA GLN A 131 -15.32 5.21 -9.30
C GLN A 131 -16.30 4.07 -9.57
N ASP A 132 -17.53 4.45 -9.90
CA ASP A 132 -18.49 3.56 -10.55
C ASP A 132 -18.37 3.77 -12.07
N ALA A 133 -17.96 2.72 -12.78
CA ALA A 133 -17.82 2.73 -14.24
C ALA A 133 -19.16 2.54 -14.97
N SER A 134 -20.24 2.27 -14.25
CA SER A 134 -21.58 2.11 -14.80
C SER A 134 -22.63 2.86 -13.98
N ASP A 135 -23.56 3.50 -14.68
CA ASP A 135 -24.74 4.12 -14.05
C ASP A 135 -25.67 3.11 -13.36
N ASN A 136 -25.51 1.82 -13.67
CA ASN A 136 -26.32 0.75 -13.10
C ASN A 136 -25.82 0.27 -11.74
N CYS A 137 -24.71 0.80 -11.22
CA CYS A 137 -24.10 0.28 -10.01
C CYS A 137 -25.05 0.23 -8.82
N VAL A 138 -25.89 1.25 -8.62
CA VAL A 138 -26.93 1.26 -7.58
C VAL A 138 -27.89 0.09 -7.74
N ALA A 139 -28.42 -0.13 -8.95
CA ALA A 139 -29.33 -1.23 -9.24
C ALA A 139 -28.64 -2.60 -9.08
N TRP A 140 -27.42 -2.75 -9.57
CA TRP A 140 -26.65 -3.98 -9.44
C TRP A 140 -26.31 -4.32 -7.99
N ASN A 141 -26.01 -3.31 -7.16
CA ASN A 141 -25.81 -3.50 -5.72
C ASN A 141 -27.08 -4.04 -5.03
N LEU A 142 -28.25 -3.46 -5.35
CA LEU A 142 -29.54 -3.96 -4.87
C LEU A 142 -29.81 -5.40 -5.32
N ASN A 143 -29.35 -5.78 -6.51
CA ASN A 143 -29.42 -7.14 -7.05
C ASN A 143 -28.28 -8.07 -6.58
N GLY A 144 -27.44 -7.63 -5.64
CA GLY A 144 -26.41 -8.45 -5.01
C GLY A 144 -25.06 -8.50 -5.72
N PHE A 145 -24.79 -7.63 -6.70
CA PHE A 145 -23.51 -7.58 -7.41
C PHE A 145 -22.31 -7.49 -6.46
N CYS A 146 -22.34 -6.55 -5.52
CA CYS A 146 -21.25 -6.33 -4.58
C CYS A 146 -21.01 -7.54 -3.66
N LYS A 147 -22.06 -8.32 -3.35
CA LYS A 147 -22.01 -9.51 -2.48
C LYS A 147 -21.81 -10.83 -3.23
N SER A 148 -21.91 -10.82 -4.56
CA SER A 148 -21.83 -12.02 -5.40
C SER A 148 -20.45 -12.70 -5.30
N THR A 149 -20.41 -14.03 -5.20
CA THR A 149 -19.17 -14.81 -5.28
C THR A 149 -18.74 -15.10 -6.71
N PHE A 150 -19.59 -14.83 -7.70
CA PHE A 150 -19.29 -15.06 -9.13
C PHE A 150 -18.36 -14.00 -9.71
N TYR A 151 -18.44 -12.76 -9.20
CA TYR A 151 -17.59 -11.67 -9.64
C TYR A 151 -16.38 -11.57 -8.72
N THR A 152 -15.19 -11.44 -9.32
CA THR A 152 -13.97 -11.19 -8.54
C THR A 152 -14.05 -9.82 -7.87
N GLU A 153 -13.42 -9.67 -6.71
CA GLU A 153 -13.38 -8.40 -6.00
C GLU A 153 -12.74 -7.29 -6.85
N ALA A 154 -11.70 -7.65 -7.62
CA ALA A 154 -11.08 -6.75 -8.60
C ALA A 154 -12.08 -6.27 -9.66
N PHE A 155 -12.89 -7.18 -10.24
CA PHE A 155 -13.90 -6.80 -11.21
C PHE A 155 -14.96 -5.87 -10.59
N LYS A 156 -15.46 -6.21 -9.40
CA LYS A 156 -16.40 -5.35 -8.66
C LYS A 156 -15.82 -3.97 -8.40
N LYS A 157 -14.54 -3.90 -8.01
CA LYS A 157 -13.83 -2.65 -7.73
C LYS A 157 -13.68 -1.80 -8.99
N THR A 158 -13.41 -2.42 -10.14
CA THR A 158 -13.30 -1.68 -11.41
C THR A 158 -14.66 -1.26 -11.99
N THR A 159 -15.72 -2.01 -11.70
CA THR A 159 -17.05 -1.75 -12.27
C THR A 159 -17.90 -0.83 -11.40
N CYS A 160 -17.93 -1.07 -10.09
CA CYS A 160 -18.77 -0.34 -9.12
C CYS A 160 -18.00 -0.12 -7.80
N GLY A 161 -16.78 0.40 -7.88
CA GLY A 161 -15.88 0.51 -6.74
C GLY A 161 -16.49 1.32 -5.59
N VAL A 162 -17.09 2.48 -5.90
CA VAL A 162 -17.71 3.37 -4.91
C VAL A 162 -18.98 2.73 -4.35
N THR A 163 -19.87 2.26 -5.22
CA THR A 163 -21.14 1.65 -4.78
C THR A 163 -20.91 0.40 -3.94
N CYS A 164 -19.87 -0.38 -4.22
CA CYS A 164 -19.53 -1.57 -3.46
C CYS A 164 -18.65 -1.30 -2.22
N GLY A 165 -18.20 -0.07 -2.00
CA GLY A 165 -17.30 0.29 -0.90
C GLY A 165 -15.95 -0.46 -0.94
N LEU A 166 -15.44 -0.74 -2.15
CA LEU A 166 -14.16 -1.45 -2.37
C LEU A 166 -12.97 -0.49 -2.52
N CYS A 167 -13.30 0.78 -2.31
CA CYS A 167 -12.51 1.99 -2.19
C CYS A 167 -13.49 3.05 -1.62
#